data_AF-A0A4R0XN99-F1
#
_entry.id   AF-A0A4R0XN99-F1
#
_cell.length_a   1.000
_cell.length_b   1.000
_cell.length_c   1.000
_cell.angle_alpha   90.00
_cell.angle_beta   90.00
_cell.angle_gamma   90.00
#
_symmetry.space_group_name_H-M   'P 1'
#
loop_
_entity.id
_entity.type
_entity.pdbx_description
1 polymer ?
#
loop_
_entity_poly.entity_id
_entity_poly.type
_entity_poly.pdbx_seq_one_letter_code
_entity_poly.pdbx_strand_id
1 'polypeptide(L)'
;MKMLPDLSQLTHEQLLEFTRQLALQHQQLAEDKQQLDAKVQHLEVSNKQLDAQVQPLSILNQKYEHELALFKQHKFGSKNEHLTAKQIHLWDEAVEEDIAAVDLELERLNADKTNAAAQKAPANKPKRRLLPDHLYTIRIEHEPVSTQCACGCTLRRIGEDISEKLNFRPAQFYKEQHIRGKWVCDQCDTLTQQAMPAYVIEKGIASPELLSHVLVSKYADHLPLYRQRQIFLRAGVDLSRSTLSDWIGRCGVELERLTDALRKVILQQAVIHADETPVTIMRMDDKDKKPKKGYVWAYATTQYNPIQAVIYDFQDSRSGEHAEAFLKDWQGHLVCDDYSGYKARFRSGQVIEVGCMAHARRKFHELHVTKKSQVAEQALVLIQKLYAIEAELRKKTDGTAQHRREYRQQHS
;
A
#
# COMPACT_ATOMS: atom_id res chain seq x y z
N MET A 1 4.19 -27.23 79.31
CA MET A 1 3.20 -27.60 80.34
C MET A 1 3.82 -27.37 81.71
N LYS A 2 3.53 -26.25 82.37
CA LYS A 2 3.77 -26.14 83.82
C LYS A 2 2.77 -27.09 84.47
N MET A 3 3.24 -28.05 85.26
CA MET A 3 2.37 -28.97 86.01
C MET A 3 1.42 -28.13 86.87
N LEU A 4 0.11 -28.33 86.68
CA LEU A 4 -0.90 -27.69 87.51
C LEU A 4 -0.68 -28.13 88.96
N PRO A 5 -0.71 -27.21 89.93
CA PRO A 5 -0.54 -27.58 91.33
C PRO A 5 -1.65 -28.54 91.77
N ASP A 6 -1.31 -29.53 92.61
CA ASP A 6 -2.28 -30.47 93.18
C ASP A 6 -3.23 -29.71 94.12
N LEU A 7 -4.47 -29.52 93.65
CA LEU A 7 -5.50 -28.72 94.30
C LEU A 7 -5.94 -29.28 95.66
N SER A 8 -5.62 -30.55 95.95
CA SER A 8 -6.00 -31.23 97.20
C SER A 8 -5.13 -30.85 98.41
N GLN A 9 -4.00 -30.17 98.20
CA GLN A 9 -3.04 -29.80 99.26
C GLN A 9 -2.97 -28.29 99.56
N LEU A 10 -3.80 -27.46 98.93
CA LEU A 10 -3.78 -26.01 99.08
C LEU A 10 -4.73 -25.55 100.18
N THR A 11 -4.31 -24.56 100.98
CA THR A 11 -5.20 -23.90 101.96
C THR A 11 -6.24 -23.01 101.26
N HIS A 12 -7.34 -22.67 101.94
CA HIS A 12 -8.40 -21.84 101.37
C HIS A 12 -7.89 -20.49 100.82
N GLU A 13 -6.91 -19.88 101.50
CA GLU A 13 -6.25 -18.64 101.07
C GLU A 13 -5.42 -18.83 99.80
N GLN A 14 -4.70 -19.95 99.68
CA GLN A 14 -3.91 -20.28 98.50
C GLN A 14 -4.78 -20.62 97.28
N LEU A 15 -5.94 -21.24 97.50
CA LEU A 15 -6.95 -21.46 96.44
C LEU A 15 -7.50 -20.14 95.92
N LEU A 16 -7.85 -19.20 96.81
CA LEU A 16 -8.32 -17.85 96.45
C LEU A 16 -7.28 -17.09 95.60
N GLU A 17 -6.02 -17.10 96.02
CA GLU A 17 -4.92 -16.46 95.29
C GLU A 17 -4.69 -17.11 93.91
N PHE A 18 -4.77 -18.44 93.82
CA PHE A 18 -4.66 -19.17 92.55
C PHE A 18 -5.82 -18.84 91.60
N THR A 19 -7.07 -18.75 92.10
CA THR A 19 -8.20 -18.28 91.27
C THR A 19 -8.03 -16.83 90.80
N ARG A 20 -7.47 -15.93 91.63
CA ARG A 20 -7.16 -14.56 91.21
C ARG A 20 -6.11 -14.53 90.11
N GLN A 21 -5.04 -15.32 90.23
CA GLN A 21 -4.01 -15.43 89.19
C GLN A 21 -4.59 -15.99 87.89
N LEU A 22 -5.41 -17.04 87.95
CA LEU A 22 -6.09 -17.60 86.78
C LEU A 22 -7.03 -16.58 86.12
N ALA A 23 -7.79 -15.81 86.90
CA ALA A 23 -8.68 -14.78 86.37
C ALA A 23 -7.90 -13.66 85.67
N LEU A 24 -6.80 -13.19 86.25
CA LEU A 24 -5.90 -12.21 85.63
C LEU A 24 -5.26 -12.76 84.35
N GLN A 25 -4.85 -14.04 84.36
CA GLN A 25 -4.25 -14.69 83.19
C GLN A 25 -5.27 -14.86 82.05
N HIS A 26 -6.53 -15.19 82.39
CA HIS A 26 -7.63 -15.27 81.42
C HIS A 26 -7.99 -13.91 80.84
N GLN A 27 -7.96 -12.86 81.65
CA GLN A 27 -8.19 -11.49 81.19
C GLN A 27 -7.08 -11.03 80.24
N GLN A 28 -5.81 -11.29 80.58
CA GLN A 28 -4.68 -11.00 79.71
C GLN A 28 -4.78 -11.74 78.37
N LEU A 29 -5.13 -13.04 78.39
CA LEU A 29 -5.35 -13.83 77.18
C LEU A 29 -6.51 -13.31 76.32
N ALA A 30 -7.56 -12.78 76.94
CA ALA A 30 -8.68 -12.18 76.23
C ALA A 30 -8.28 -10.87 75.54
N GLU A 31 -7.52 -10.02 76.22
CA GLU A 31 -6.99 -8.77 75.66
C GLU A 31 -6.01 -9.04 74.51
N ASP A 32 -5.08 -9.99 74.69
CA ASP A 32 -4.13 -10.41 73.65
C ASP A 32 -4.86 -10.96 72.42
N LYS A 33 -5.90 -11.78 72.61
CA LYS A 33 -6.73 -12.31 71.52
C LYS A 33 -7.44 -11.19 70.77
N GLN A 34 -8.01 -10.22 71.47
CA GLN A 34 -8.70 -9.08 70.87
C GLN A 34 -7.73 -8.22 70.04
N GLN A 35 -6.50 -8.04 70.54
CA GLN A 35 -5.45 -7.33 69.83
C GLN A 35 -4.97 -8.09 68.57
N LEU A 36 -4.92 -9.43 68.65
CA LEU A 36 -4.58 -10.30 67.53
C LEU A 36 -5.66 -10.24 66.44
N ASP A 37 -6.94 -10.34 66.83
CA ASP A 37 -8.08 -10.28 65.90
C ASP A 37 -8.13 -8.92 65.17
N ALA A 38 -7.86 -7.82 65.89
CA ALA A 38 -7.74 -6.49 65.28
C ALA A 38 -6.58 -6.40 64.26
N LYS A 39 -5.43 -7.01 64.56
CA LYS A 39 -4.30 -7.09 63.62
C LYS A 39 -4.62 -7.93 62.38
N VAL A 40 -5.31 -9.06 62.55
CA VAL A 40 -5.73 -9.93 61.44
C VAL A 40 -6.67 -9.17 60.50
N GLN A 41 -7.69 -8.49 61.05
CA GLN A 41 -8.61 -7.68 60.25
C GLN A 41 -7.88 -6.55 59.49
N HIS A 42 -6.93 -5.88 60.14
CA HIS A 42 -6.13 -4.85 59.49
C HIS A 42 -5.28 -5.41 58.33
N LEU A 43 -4.65 -6.58 58.53
CA LEU A 43 -3.87 -7.26 57.49
C LEU A 43 -4.74 -7.72 56.32
N GLU A 44 -5.96 -8.21 56.57
CA GLU A 44 -6.90 -8.60 55.52
C GLU A 44 -7.33 -7.41 54.65
N VAL A 45 -7.61 -6.26 55.26
CA VAL A 45 -7.95 -5.03 54.54
C VAL A 45 -6.75 -4.54 53.72
N SER A 46 -5.55 -4.57 54.30
CA SER A 46 -4.33 -4.17 53.60
C SER A 46 -4.01 -5.08 52.40
N ASN A 47 -4.16 -6.40 52.55
CA ASN A 47 -3.98 -7.35 51.45
C ASN A 47 -4.98 -7.09 50.30
N LYS A 48 -6.26 -6.84 50.62
CA LYS A 48 -7.26 -6.49 49.59
C LYS A 48 -6.90 -5.20 48.85
N GLN A 49 -6.38 -4.19 49.56
CA GLN A 49 -5.94 -2.95 48.93
C GLN A 49 -4.70 -3.14 48.04
N LEU A 50 -3.73 -3.95 48.49
CA LEU A 50 -2.55 -4.28 47.70
C LEU A 50 -2.92 -5.09 46.46
N ASP A 51 -3.80 -6.08 46.57
CA ASP A 51 -4.28 -6.86 45.43
C ASP A 51 -4.99 -5.97 44.39
N ALA A 52 -5.81 -5.02 44.85
CA ALA A 52 -6.47 -4.04 43.99
C ALA A 52 -5.48 -3.13 43.24
N GLN A 53 -4.28 -2.91 43.76
CA GLN A 53 -3.21 -2.14 43.10
C GLN A 53 -2.31 -3.01 42.21
N VAL A 54 -2.01 -4.24 42.62
CA VAL A 54 -1.11 -5.16 41.90
C VAL A 54 -1.72 -5.64 40.59
N GLN A 55 -3.03 -5.93 40.58
CA GLN A 55 -3.73 -6.39 39.37
C GLN A 55 -3.60 -5.42 38.17
N PRO A 56 -3.97 -4.13 38.29
CA PRO A 56 -3.83 -3.19 37.17
C PRO A 56 -2.37 -2.93 36.79
N LEU A 57 -1.44 -2.89 37.76
CA LEU A 57 -0.01 -2.75 37.48
C LEU A 57 0.55 -3.94 36.69
N SER A 58 0.11 -5.16 37.03
CA SER A 58 0.50 -6.38 36.32
C SER A 58 0.00 -6.37 34.87
N ILE A 59 -1.26 -5.98 34.64
CA ILE A 59 -1.83 -5.82 33.30
C ILE A 59 -1.04 -4.77 32.50
N LEU A 60 -0.69 -3.64 33.11
CA LEU A 60 0.07 -2.59 32.46
C LEU A 60 1.49 -3.03 32.11
N ASN A 61 2.17 -3.77 33.00
CA ASN A 61 3.48 -4.36 32.73
C ASN A 61 3.42 -5.36 31.57
N GLN A 62 2.41 -6.23 31.53
CA GLN A 62 2.21 -7.17 30.42
C GLN A 62 2.02 -6.43 29.08
N LYS A 63 1.28 -5.31 29.09
CA LYS A 63 1.11 -4.42 27.93
C LYS A 63 2.44 -3.80 27.49
N TYR A 64 3.21 -3.20 28.40
CA TYR A 64 4.49 -2.58 28.04
C TYR A 64 5.52 -3.59 27.54
N GLU A 65 5.60 -4.76 28.15
CA GLU A 65 6.44 -5.83 27.64
C GLU A 65 6.03 -6.29 26.23
N HIS A 66 4.72 -6.27 25.93
CA HIS A 66 4.22 -6.60 24.59
C HIS A 66 4.60 -5.53 23.57
N GLU A 67 4.40 -4.25 23.90
CA GLU A 67 4.84 -3.13 23.05
C GLU A 67 6.35 -3.19 22.80
N LEU A 68 7.16 -3.47 23.84
CA LEU A 68 8.61 -3.63 23.71
C LEU A 68 9.00 -4.83 22.82
N ALA A 69 8.29 -5.96 22.92
CA ALA A 69 8.53 -7.11 22.06
C ALA A 69 8.25 -6.79 20.58
N LEU A 70 7.11 -6.15 20.30
CA LEU A 70 6.76 -5.66 18.96
C LEU A 70 7.79 -4.65 18.45
N PHE A 71 8.18 -3.67 19.27
CA PHE A 71 9.19 -2.68 18.92
C PHE A 71 10.54 -3.32 18.61
N LYS A 72 10.99 -4.30 19.40
CA LYS A 72 12.24 -5.03 19.15
C LYS A 72 12.15 -5.80 17.83
N GLN A 73 11.05 -6.48 17.56
CA GLN A 73 10.84 -7.19 16.30
C GLN A 73 10.81 -6.22 15.10
N HIS A 74 10.10 -5.10 15.20
CA HIS A 74 10.05 -4.09 14.13
C HIS A 74 11.40 -3.39 13.90
N LYS A 75 12.17 -3.12 14.97
CA LYS A 75 13.43 -2.38 14.89
C LYS A 75 14.62 -3.26 14.48
N PHE A 76 14.61 -4.54 14.86
CA PHE A 76 15.75 -5.45 14.69
C PHE A 76 15.47 -6.67 13.80
N GLY A 77 14.21 -6.95 13.43
CA GLY A 77 13.83 -8.12 12.64
C GLY A 77 14.14 -8.04 11.14
N SER A 78 14.46 -6.85 10.61
CA SER A 78 14.91 -6.67 9.23
C SER A 78 15.57 -5.30 9.07
N LYS A 79 16.90 -5.24 9.14
CA LYS A 79 17.67 -4.07 8.70
C LYS A 79 18.91 -4.53 7.96
N ASN A 80 18.75 -4.80 6.66
CA ASN A 80 19.85 -4.80 5.70
C ASN A 80 19.50 -3.86 4.56
N GLU A 81 19.46 -2.56 4.82
CA GLU A 81 19.51 -1.55 3.75
C GLU A 81 20.37 -0.38 4.21
N HIS A 82 21.70 -0.57 4.15
CA HIS A 82 22.60 0.57 4.09
C HIS A 82 22.50 1.19 2.70
N LEU A 83 22.30 2.51 2.63
CA LEU A 83 22.34 3.30 1.40
C LEU A 83 23.69 3.10 0.71
N THR A 84 23.71 2.26 -0.32
CA THR A 84 24.90 2.03 -1.15
C THR A 84 24.91 3.05 -2.28
N ALA A 85 26.07 3.42 -2.81
CA ALA A 85 26.18 4.38 -3.93
C ALA A 85 25.28 4.05 -5.13
N LYS A 86 24.93 2.77 -5.34
CA LYS A 86 23.99 2.32 -6.38
C LYS A 86 22.55 2.79 -6.17
N GLN A 87 22.11 3.04 -4.93
CA GLN A 87 20.78 3.59 -4.64
C GLN A 87 20.69 5.10 -4.94
N ILE A 88 21.81 5.84 -4.99
CA ILE A 88 21.82 7.27 -5.40
C ILE A 88 21.25 7.42 -6.81
N HIS A 89 21.58 6.48 -7.70
CA HIS A 89 21.10 6.49 -9.07
C HIS A 89 19.57 6.38 -9.22
N LEU A 90 18.87 5.76 -8.27
CA LEU A 90 17.41 5.68 -8.29
C LEU A 90 16.75 7.06 -8.15
N TRP A 91 17.42 7.99 -7.46
CA TRP A 91 16.89 9.33 -7.24
C TRP A 91 17.04 10.20 -8.47
N ASP A 92 18.18 10.14 -9.14
CA ASP A 92 18.34 10.83 -10.43
C ASP A 92 17.31 10.32 -11.45
N GLU A 93 17.05 9.01 -11.46
CA GLU A 93 16.02 8.40 -12.31
C GLU A 93 14.65 9.00 -12.02
N ALA A 94 14.25 9.07 -10.73
CA ALA A 94 12.97 9.63 -10.33
C ALA A 94 12.83 11.12 -10.70
N VAL A 95 13.89 11.92 -10.53
CA VAL A 95 13.87 13.34 -10.91
C VAL A 95 13.77 13.50 -12.43
N GLU A 96 14.50 12.71 -13.20
CA GLU A 96 14.40 12.71 -14.67
C GLU A 96 13.01 12.28 -15.16
N GLU A 97 12.38 11.31 -14.48
CA GLU A 97 10.99 10.88 -14.72
C GLU A 97 10.00 12.03 -14.47
N ASP A 98 10.11 12.72 -13.33
CA ASP A 98 9.25 13.85 -12.97
C ASP A 98 9.39 15.02 -13.95
N ILE A 99 10.63 15.35 -14.37
CA ILE A 99 10.89 16.40 -15.36
C ILE A 99 10.20 16.05 -16.68
N ALA A 100 10.33 14.81 -17.16
CA ALA A 100 9.72 14.39 -18.42
C ALA A 100 8.18 14.41 -18.36
N ALA A 101 7.59 14.08 -17.21
CA ALA A 101 6.15 14.18 -16.99
C ALA A 101 5.68 15.65 -17.05
N VAL A 102 6.37 16.55 -16.36
CA VAL A 102 6.06 17.99 -16.38
C VAL A 102 6.22 18.58 -17.78
N ASP A 103 7.29 18.22 -18.48
CA ASP A 103 7.53 18.69 -19.86
C ASP A 103 6.40 18.29 -20.80
N LEU A 104 5.91 17.04 -20.73
CA LEU A 104 4.80 16.58 -21.56
C LEU A 104 3.49 17.33 -21.25
N GLU A 105 3.21 17.59 -19.98
CA GLU A 105 2.01 18.32 -19.59
C GLU A 105 2.08 19.80 -20.01
N LEU A 106 3.26 20.42 -19.92
CA LEU A 106 3.51 21.75 -20.46
C LEU A 106 3.37 21.78 -21.99
N GLU A 107 3.84 20.75 -22.70
CA GLU A 107 3.65 20.63 -24.16
C GLU A 107 2.16 20.61 -24.53
N ARG A 108 1.33 19.88 -23.79
CA ARG A 108 -0.14 19.82 -24.00
C ARG A 108 -0.81 21.16 -23.71
N LEU A 109 -0.52 21.78 -22.56
CA LEU A 109 -1.08 23.09 -22.20
C LEU A 109 -0.71 24.17 -23.22
N ASN A 110 0.50 24.10 -23.78
CA ASN A 110 0.93 25.00 -24.85
C ASN A 110 0.28 24.66 -26.20
N ALA A 111 0.08 23.39 -26.54
CA ALA A 111 -0.67 22.98 -27.72
C ALA A 111 -2.12 23.50 -27.69
N ASP A 112 -2.77 23.42 -26.54
CA ASP A 112 -4.14 23.93 -26.34
C ASP A 112 -4.21 25.46 -26.44
N LYS A 113 -3.17 26.18 -26.00
CA LYS A 113 -3.05 27.64 -26.15
C LYS A 113 -2.68 28.09 -27.56
N THR A 114 -1.96 27.27 -28.33
CA THR A 114 -1.39 27.63 -29.65
C THR A 114 -2.29 27.36 -30.85
N ASN A 115 -3.61 27.25 -30.64
CA ASN A 115 -4.56 27.74 -31.65
C ASN A 115 -4.50 29.28 -31.82
N ALA A 116 -3.75 29.99 -30.97
CA ALA A 116 -3.33 31.38 -31.20
C ALA A 116 -1.79 31.52 -31.09
N ALA A 117 -1.16 31.93 -32.21
CA ALA A 117 0.23 32.37 -32.35
C ALA A 117 1.36 31.35 -32.07
N ALA A 118 1.84 30.70 -33.14
CA ALA A 118 3.08 29.94 -33.15
C ALA A 118 4.30 30.84 -33.39
N GLN A 119 5.10 31.08 -32.35
CA GLN A 119 6.53 31.41 -32.48
C GLN A 119 7.32 30.36 -31.70
N LYS A 120 7.89 29.37 -32.41
CA LYS A 120 8.88 28.44 -31.83
C LYS A 120 10.27 29.00 -32.07
N ALA A 121 10.98 29.31 -30.97
CA ALA A 121 12.41 29.59 -31.01
C ALA A 121 13.19 28.33 -31.47
N PRO A 122 14.30 28.49 -32.20
CA PRO A 122 15.09 27.37 -32.69
C PRO A 122 15.88 26.72 -31.54
N ALA A 123 15.32 25.68 -30.93
CA ALA A 123 16.08 24.81 -30.04
C ALA A 123 17.04 23.94 -30.88
N ASN A 124 18.32 23.96 -30.52
CA ASN A 124 19.37 23.17 -31.16
C ASN A 124 19.13 21.68 -30.83
N LYS A 125 18.40 20.97 -31.68
CA LYS A 125 17.98 19.58 -31.41
C LYS A 125 19.19 18.64 -31.58
N PRO A 126 19.57 17.85 -30.56
CA PRO A 126 20.61 16.85 -30.71
C PRO A 126 20.25 15.86 -31.82
N LYS A 127 21.24 15.52 -32.65
CA LYS A 127 21.08 14.59 -33.77
C LYS A 127 20.73 13.20 -33.20
N ARG A 128 19.58 12.65 -33.60
CA ARG A 128 19.13 11.33 -33.13
C ARG A 128 20.17 10.27 -33.52
N ARG A 129 20.59 9.48 -32.55
CA ARG A 129 21.44 8.30 -32.80
C ARG A 129 20.61 7.28 -33.55
N LEU A 130 21.15 6.75 -34.65
CA LEU A 130 20.51 5.68 -35.41
C LEU A 130 20.45 4.41 -34.57
N LEU A 131 19.41 3.60 -34.79
CA LEU A 131 19.31 2.28 -34.16
C LEU A 131 20.39 1.35 -34.73
N PRO A 132 20.90 0.38 -33.95
CA PRO A 132 21.97 -0.50 -34.42
C PRO A 132 21.57 -1.33 -35.64
N ASP A 133 22.44 -1.39 -36.66
CA ASP A 133 22.17 -2.08 -37.93
C ASP A 133 22.11 -3.61 -37.82
N HIS A 134 22.70 -4.20 -36.77
CA HIS A 134 22.68 -5.64 -36.53
C HIS A 134 21.30 -6.15 -36.05
N LEU A 135 20.37 -5.25 -35.71
CA LEU A 135 19.04 -5.65 -35.28
C LEU A 135 18.24 -6.18 -36.46
N TYR A 136 17.58 -7.32 -36.24
CA TYR A 136 16.59 -7.84 -37.19
C TYR A 136 15.56 -6.73 -37.50
N THR A 137 15.28 -6.51 -38.78
CA THR A 137 14.43 -5.40 -39.23
C THR A 137 13.18 -5.91 -39.94
N ILE A 138 12.02 -5.51 -39.43
CA ILE A 138 10.72 -5.74 -40.05
C ILE A 138 10.33 -4.47 -40.81
N ARG A 139 10.00 -4.61 -42.09
CA ARG A 139 9.50 -3.49 -42.91
C ARG A 139 7.98 -3.50 -42.92
N ILE A 140 7.39 -2.34 -42.61
CA ILE A 140 5.94 -2.13 -42.58
C ILE A 140 5.64 -0.98 -43.53
N GLU A 141 4.97 -1.29 -44.63
CA GLU A 141 4.60 -0.33 -45.65
C GLU A 141 3.21 0.24 -45.35
N HIS A 142 3.13 1.57 -45.33
CA HIS A 142 1.88 2.32 -45.15
C HIS A 142 1.55 3.00 -46.47
N GLU A 143 0.79 2.28 -47.29
CA GLU A 143 0.37 2.72 -48.62
C GLU A 143 -1.14 2.98 -48.66
N PRO A 144 -1.60 3.99 -49.42
CA PRO A 144 -3.02 4.31 -49.50
C PRO A 144 -3.80 3.11 -50.05
N VAL A 145 -5.01 2.90 -49.50
CA VAL A 145 -5.90 1.77 -49.85
C VAL A 145 -6.24 1.77 -51.35
N SER A 146 -6.29 2.95 -51.96
CA SER A 146 -6.46 3.13 -53.40
C SER A 146 -5.43 4.11 -53.92
N THR A 147 -4.87 3.80 -55.08
CA THR A 147 -4.01 4.72 -55.85
C THR A 147 -4.84 5.62 -56.78
N GLN A 148 -6.16 5.68 -56.62
CA GLN A 148 -7.02 6.61 -57.35
C GLN A 148 -7.29 7.86 -56.51
N CYS A 149 -7.06 9.02 -57.11
CA CYS A 149 -7.42 10.31 -56.53
C CYS A 149 -8.93 10.53 -56.62
N ALA A 150 -9.47 11.38 -55.74
CA ALA A 150 -10.86 11.83 -55.79
C ALA A 150 -11.25 12.50 -57.14
N CYS A 151 -10.27 13.03 -57.89
CA CYS A 151 -10.47 13.57 -59.23
C CYS A 151 -10.45 12.52 -60.36
N GLY A 152 -10.37 11.22 -60.02
CA GLY A 152 -10.37 10.11 -60.99
C GLY A 152 -9.01 9.78 -61.62
N CYS A 153 -7.94 10.51 -61.27
CA CYS A 153 -6.59 10.26 -61.77
C CYS A 153 -5.84 9.23 -60.95
N THR A 154 -4.86 8.54 -61.55
CA THR A 154 -3.94 7.65 -60.83
C THR A 154 -2.87 8.46 -60.10
N LEU A 155 -2.71 8.20 -58.81
CA LEU A 155 -1.69 8.80 -57.97
C LEU A 155 -0.29 8.29 -58.34
N ARG A 156 0.70 9.18 -58.31
CA ARG A 156 2.11 8.87 -58.56
C ARG A 156 2.91 8.91 -57.26
N ARG A 157 3.68 7.86 -56.98
CA ARG A 157 4.61 7.83 -55.84
C ARG A 157 5.83 8.69 -56.14
N ILE A 158 6.08 9.69 -55.29
CA ILE A 158 7.20 10.65 -55.45
C ILE A 158 8.33 10.44 -54.45
N GLY A 159 8.10 9.64 -53.41
CA GLY A 159 9.08 9.37 -52.38
C GLY A 159 8.48 8.64 -51.20
N GLU A 160 9.25 8.53 -50.13
CA GLU A 160 8.84 7.88 -48.89
C GLU A 160 9.45 8.56 -47.68
N ASP A 161 8.75 8.50 -46.55
CA ASP A 161 9.33 8.78 -45.24
C ASP A 161 9.53 7.48 -44.47
N ILE A 162 10.76 7.24 -44.02
CA ILE A 162 11.10 6.08 -43.20
C ILE A 162 11.19 6.52 -41.74
N SER A 163 10.51 5.80 -40.86
CA SER A 163 10.61 5.98 -39.41
C SER A 163 10.97 4.65 -38.75
N GLU A 164 11.98 4.66 -37.89
CA GLU A 164 12.44 3.46 -37.21
C GLU A 164 11.95 3.41 -35.76
N LYS A 165 11.44 2.26 -35.35
CA LYS A 165 10.97 1.95 -34.01
C LYS A 165 11.73 0.76 -33.44
N LEU A 166 12.19 0.88 -32.21
CA LEU A 166 12.85 -0.16 -31.44
C LEU A 166 11.78 -0.94 -30.69
N ASN A 167 11.71 -2.23 -30.98
CA ASN A 167 10.79 -3.18 -30.37
C ASN A 167 11.52 -4.18 -29.49
N PHE A 168 10.76 -4.78 -28.58
CA PHE A 168 11.22 -5.87 -27.73
C PHE A 168 10.20 -7.00 -27.74
N ARG A 169 10.66 -8.19 -28.14
CA ARG A 169 10.02 -9.46 -27.82
C ARG A 169 10.88 -10.15 -26.75
N PRO A 170 10.34 -11.03 -25.90
CA PRO A 170 11.10 -11.66 -24.83
C PRO A 170 12.49 -12.11 -25.29
N ALA A 171 13.52 -11.54 -24.65
CA ALA A 171 14.96 -11.75 -24.92
C ALA A 171 15.50 -11.31 -26.29
N GLN A 172 14.76 -10.54 -27.10
CA GLN A 172 15.24 -10.08 -28.40
C GLN A 172 14.75 -8.69 -28.80
N PHE A 173 15.71 -7.82 -29.11
CA PHE A 173 15.45 -6.54 -29.75
C PHE A 173 15.36 -6.70 -31.27
N TYR A 174 14.44 -5.95 -31.87
CA TYR A 174 14.32 -5.83 -33.31
C TYR A 174 13.83 -4.43 -33.67
N LYS A 175 13.96 -4.08 -34.95
CA LYS A 175 13.61 -2.77 -35.49
C LYS A 175 12.39 -2.91 -36.39
N GLU A 176 11.42 -2.03 -36.24
CA GLU A 176 10.37 -1.83 -37.23
C GLU A 176 10.68 -0.58 -38.05
N GLN A 177 10.76 -0.75 -39.37
CA GLN A 177 10.89 0.33 -40.33
C GLN A 177 9.53 0.60 -40.94
N HIS A 178 8.89 1.68 -40.50
CA HIS A 178 7.65 2.17 -41.09
C HIS A 178 7.97 3.04 -42.30
N ILE A 179 7.57 2.57 -43.49
CA ILE A 179 7.79 3.24 -44.77
C ILE A 179 6.44 3.84 -45.19
N ARG A 180 6.36 5.17 -45.25
CA ARG A 180 5.13 5.89 -45.62
C ARG A 180 5.31 6.53 -46.99
N GLY A 181 4.66 5.95 -48.01
CA GLY A 181 4.72 6.45 -49.38
C GLY A 181 4.09 7.84 -49.51
N LYS A 182 4.76 8.74 -50.22
CA LYS A 182 4.23 10.06 -50.61
C LYS A 182 3.65 9.95 -52.01
N TRP A 183 2.36 10.17 -52.14
CA TRP A 183 1.62 10.07 -53.39
C TRP A 183 1.07 11.41 -53.79
N VAL A 184 1.23 11.80 -55.06
CA VAL A 184 0.68 13.05 -55.58
C VAL A 184 -0.24 12.80 -56.75
N CYS A 185 -1.25 13.64 -56.87
CA CYS A 185 -1.99 13.81 -58.10
C CYS A 185 -1.46 15.03 -58.84
N ASP A 186 -0.89 14.85 -60.03
CA ASP A 186 -0.32 15.95 -60.83
C ASP A 186 -1.41 16.87 -61.45
N GLN A 187 -2.71 16.52 -61.36
CA GLN A 187 -3.83 17.31 -61.90
C GLN A 187 -4.51 18.23 -60.88
N CYS A 188 -4.53 17.83 -59.61
CA CYS A 188 -5.21 18.58 -58.54
C CYS A 188 -4.27 18.90 -57.37
N ASP A 189 -2.96 18.76 -57.57
CA ASP A 189 -1.88 19.05 -56.61
C ASP A 189 -2.12 18.46 -55.21
N THR A 190 -2.81 17.33 -55.14
CA THR A 190 -3.18 16.70 -53.87
C THR A 190 -2.10 15.71 -53.44
N LEU A 191 -1.49 15.96 -52.27
CA LEU A 191 -0.55 15.04 -51.62
C LEU A 191 -1.30 14.12 -50.66
N THR A 192 -1.22 12.81 -50.90
CA THR A 192 -1.75 11.75 -50.04
C THR A 192 -0.61 10.98 -49.42
N GLN A 193 -0.63 10.83 -48.09
CA GLN A 193 0.31 10.00 -47.34
C GLN A 193 -0.44 9.38 -46.17
N GLN A 194 -0.26 8.08 -45.94
CA GLN A 194 -0.84 7.46 -44.76
C GLN A 194 -0.22 8.02 -43.48
N ALA A 195 -1.07 8.30 -42.49
CA ALA A 195 -0.62 8.72 -41.18
C ALA A 195 0.19 7.59 -40.52
N MET A 196 1.21 7.97 -39.73
CA MET A 196 1.89 7.00 -38.88
C MET A 196 0.89 6.54 -37.80
N PRO A 197 0.84 5.24 -37.44
CA PRO A 197 0.04 4.80 -36.32
C PRO A 197 0.30 5.63 -35.07
N ALA A 198 -0.70 5.76 -34.20
CA ALA A 198 -0.50 6.42 -32.92
C ALA A 198 0.46 5.59 -32.05
N TYR A 199 1.44 6.27 -31.45
CA TYR A 199 2.37 5.69 -30.47
C TYR A 199 2.27 6.47 -29.18
N VAL A 200 2.52 5.80 -28.04
CA VAL A 200 2.47 6.40 -26.70
C VAL A 200 3.35 7.65 -26.61
N ILE A 201 4.57 7.60 -27.18
CA ILE A 201 5.48 8.74 -27.21
C ILE A 201 5.62 9.21 -28.66
N GLU A 202 5.11 10.40 -28.94
CA GLU A 202 5.22 11.01 -30.26
C GLU A 202 6.68 11.19 -30.68
N LYS A 203 7.00 10.75 -31.91
CA LYS A 203 8.35 10.82 -32.50
C LYS A 203 9.45 10.12 -31.69
N GLY A 204 9.09 9.38 -30.63
CA GLY A 204 9.99 8.54 -29.84
C GLY A 204 10.41 7.29 -30.62
N ILE A 205 11.52 6.68 -30.22
CA ILE A 205 12.02 5.45 -30.84
C ILE A 205 11.39 4.19 -30.25
N ALA A 206 10.87 4.23 -29.03
CA ALA A 206 10.32 3.04 -28.38
C ALA A 206 8.93 2.69 -28.91
N SER A 207 8.67 1.39 -29.02
CA SER A 207 7.34 0.84 -29.23
C SER A 207 6.56 0.63 -27.92
N PRO A 208 5.23 0.46 -27.98
CA PRO A 208 4.43 0.10 -26.80
C PRO A 208 4.93 -1.16 -26.09
N GLU A 209 5.42 -2.16 -26.82
CA GLU A 209 5.95 -3.40 -26.28
C GLU A 209 7.23 -3.16 -25.47
N LEU A 210 8.15 -2.34 -26.00
CA LEU A 210 9.36 -1.96 -25.28
C LEU A 210 9.04 -1.11 -24.04
N LEU A 211 8.14 -0.14 -24.16
CA LEU A 211 7.71 0.69 -23.03
C LEU A 211 7.09 -0.17 -21.92
N SER A 212 6.23 -1.13 -22.30
CA SER A 212 5.60 -2.08 -21.37
C SER A 212 6.65 -2.93 -20.66
N HIS A 213 7.63 -3.44 -21.40
CA HIS A 213 8.73 -4.21 -20.81
C HIS A 213 9.55 -3.40 -19.80
N VAL A 214 9.88 -2.15 -20.11
CA VAL A 214 10.64 -1.26 -19.22
C VAL A 214 9.86 -0.98 -17.92
N LEU A 215 8.56 -0.67 -18.04
CA LEU A 215 7.67 -0.39 -16.91
C LEU A 215 7.48 -1.61 -16.01
N VAL A 216 7.14 -2.77 -16.58
CA VAL A 216 6.94 -4.03 -15.83
C VAL A 216 8.24 -4.42 -15.13
N SER A 217 9.36 -4.39 -15.86
CA SER A 217 10.67 -4.71 -15.28
C SER A 217 10.99 -3.78 -14.10
N LYS A 218 10.71 -2.47 -14.21
CA LYS A 218 11.01 -1.52 -13.14
C LYS A 218 10.14 -1.75 -11.91
N TYR A 219 8.82 -1.81 -12.09
CA TYR A 219 7.86 -1.73 -10.99
C TYR A 219 7.42 -3.10 -10.47
N ALA A 220 7.18 -4.08 -11.35
CA ALA A 220 6.75 -5.42 -10.94
C ALA A 220 7.94 -6.32 -10.59
N ASP A 221 9.03 -6.26 -11.37
CA ASP A 221 10.21 -7.11 -11.17
C ASP A 221 11.31 -6.45 -10.34
N HIS A 222 11.07 -5.21 -9.87
CA HIS A 222 12.02 -4.43 -9.07
C HIS A 222 13.41 -4.31 -9.72
N LEU A 223 13.46 -4.07 -11.03
CA LEU A 223 14.68 -3.95 -11.82
C LEU A 223 15.01 -2.47 -12.13
N PRO A 224 15.96 -1.83 -11.41
CA PRO A 224 16.33 -0.42 -11.62
C PRO A 224 16.78 -0.13 -13.06
N LEU A 225 16.60 1.11 -13.53
CA LEU A 225 16.89 1.47 -14.92
C LEU A 225 18.36 1.32 -15.28
N TYR A 226 19.27 1.62 -14.35
CA TYR A 226 20.70 1.35 -14.58
C TYR A 226 20.96 -0.14 -14.92
N ARG A 227 20.22 -1.07 -14.30
CA ARG A 227 20.40 -2.52 -14.52
C ARG A 227 19.74 -2.95 -15.81
N GLN A 228 18.57 -2.40 -16.13
CA GLN A 228 17.91 -2.59 -17.43
C GLN A 228 18.81 -2.12 -18.57
N ARG A 229 19.40 -0.92 -18.46
CA ARG A 229 20.38 -0.40 -19.41
C ARG A 229 21.54 -1.36 -19.64
N GLN A 230 22.13 -1.92 -18.57
CA GLN A 230 23.22 -2.90 -18.71
C GLN A 230 22.77 -4.18 -19.40
N ILE A 231 21.53 -4.63 -19.18
CA ILE A 231 20.94 -5.78 -19.89
C ILE A 231 20.80 -5.46 -21.38
N PHE A 232 20.27 -4.28 -21.72
CA PHE A 232 20.08 -3.85 -23.11
C PHE A 232 21.42 -3.69 -23.84
N LEU A 233 22.43 -3.16 -23.14
CA LEU A 233 23.78 -3.01 -23.68
C LEU A 233 24.41 -4.37 -24.04
N ARG A 234 24.18 -5.41 -23.23
CA ARG A 234 24.64 -6.78 -23.55
C ARG A 234 23.94 -7.36 -24.79
N ALA A 235 22.76 -6.87 -25.13
CA ALA A 235 22.04 -7.20 -26.36
C ALA A 235 22.42 -6.28 -27.55
N GLY A 236 23.45 -5.44 -27.40
CA GLY A 236 23.90 -4.52 -28.46
C GLY A 236 23.11 -3.21 -28.54
N VAL A 237 22.21 -2.94 -27.59
CA VAL A 237 21.33 -1.77 -27.58
C VAL A 237 21.77 -0.79 -26.47
N ASP A 238 22.44 0.29 -26.86
CA ASP A 238 22.92 1.32 -25.94
C ASP A 238 21.89 2.45 -25.77
N LEU A 239 21.06 2.33 -24.72
CA LEU A 239 20.12 3.37 -24.30
C LEU A 239 20.69 4.11 -23.08
N SER A 240 20.53 5.44 -23.03
CA SER A 240 20.89 6.20 -21.83
C SER A 240 19.84 5.98 -20.74
N ARG A 241 20.26 6.17 -19.49
CA ARG A 241 19.33 6.16 -18.35
C ARG A 241 18.26 7.23 -18.51
N SER A 242 18.67 8.45 -18.89
CA SER A 242 17.76 9.56 -19.16
C SER A 242 16.70 9.28 -20.22
N THR A 243 17.00 8.46 -21.23
CA THR A 243 16.00 8.03 -22.22
C THR A 243 14.97 7.09 -21.58
N LEU A 244 15.40 6.16 -20.72
CA LEU A 244 14.49 5.27 -20.01
C LEU A 244 13.65 6.03 -18.98
N SER A 245 14.24 7.00 -18.26
CA SER A 245 13.54 7.87 -17.33
C SER A 245 12.48 8.72 -18.05
N ASP A 246 12.83 9.34 -19.19
CA ASP A 246 11.90 10.12 -20.03
C ASP A 246 10.71 9.25 -20.49
N TRP A 247 10.97 8.01 -20.90
CA TRP A 247 9.91 7.09 -21.29
C TRP A 247 8.95 6.77 -20.15
N ILE A 248 9.46 6.54 -18.95
CA ILE A 248 8.62 6.26 -17.78
C ILE A 248 7.77 7.48 -17.41
N GLY A 249 8.37 8.67 -17.35
CA GLY A 249 7.65 9.91 -17.03
C GLY A 249 6.49 10.15 -18.00
N ARG A 250 6.74 10.06 -19.31
CA ARG A 250 5.70 10.20 -20.34
C ARG A 250 4.63 9.12 -20.24
N CYS A 251 5.01 7.87 -20.01
CA CYS A 251 4.05 6.79 -19.81
C CYS A 251 3.18 7.04 -18.58
N GLY A 252 3.75 7.57 -17.49
CA GLY A 252 3.00 7.93 -16.28
C GLY A 252 1.87 8.91 -16.58
N VAL A 253 2.16 9.97 -17.33
CA VAL A 253 1.17 10.97 -17.78
C VAL A 253 0.09 10.37 -18.69
N GLU A 254 0.46 9.45 -19.60
CA GLU A 254 -0.54 8.80 -20.47
C GLU A 254 -1.43 7.82 -19.70
N LEU A 255 -0.89 7.12 -18.68
CA LEU A 255 -1.62 6.18 -17.84
C LEU A 255 -2.58 6.89 -16.86
N GLU A 256 -2.38 8.17 -16.56
CA GLU A 256 -3.25 8.95 -15.66
C GLU A 256 -4.73 8.88 -16.08
N ARG A 257 -5.00 8.95 -17.38
CA ARG A 257 -6.37 8.84 -17.92
C ARG A 257 -7.04 7.50 -17.58
N LEU A 258 -6.26 6.42 -17.56
CA LEU A 258 -6.75 5.10 -17.16
C LEU A 258 -6.98 5.06 -15.65
N THR A 259 -6.08 5.64 -14.86
CA THR A 259 -6.24 5.78 -13.40
C THR A 259 -7.50 6.58 -13.05
N ASP A 260 -7.77 7.67 -13.76
CA ASP A 260 -8.98 8.48 -13.59
C ASP A 260 -10.27 7.73 -13.97
N ALA A 261 -10.23 6.97 -15.07
CA ALA A 261 -11.35 6.12 -15.45
C ALA A 261 -11.60 5.03 -14.39
N LEU A 262 -10.53 4.40 -13.89
CA LEU A 262 -10.59 3.41 -12.83
C LEU A 262 -11.14 4.01 -11.52
N ARG A 263 -10.79 5.28 -11.23
CA ARG A 263 -11.29 6.01 -10.05
C ARG A 263 -12.78 6.18 -10.12
N LYS A 264 -13.31 6.56 -11.28
CA LYS A 264 -14.76 6.64 -11.50
C LYS A 264 -15.44 5.29 -11.30
N VAL A 265 -14.83 4.20 -11.76
CA VAL A 265 -15.36 2.85 -11.54
C VAL A 265 -15.39 2.49 -10.05
N ILE A 266 -14.29 2.73 -9.31
CA ILE A 266 -14.23 2.44 -7.87
C ILE A 266 -15.30 3.25 -7.11
N LEU A 267 -15.45 4.53 -7.43
CA LEU A 267 -16.44 5.41 -6.78
C LEU A 267 -17.90 5.12 -7.21
N GLN A 268 -18.15 4.19 -8.12
CA GLN A 268 -19.51 3.70 -8.41
C GLN A 268 -19.88 2.48 -7.55
N GLN A 269 -18.94 1.90 -6.81
CA GLN A 269 -19.19 0.67 -6.07
C GLN A 269 -19.85 0.94 -4.72
N ALA A 270 -20.76 0.03 -4.33
CA ALA A 270 -21.46 0.13 -3.05
C ALA A 270 -20.55 -0.19 -1.84
N VAL A 271 -19.43 -0.86 -2.08
CA VAL A 271 -18.46 -1.27 -1.06
C VAL A 271 -17.05 -1.00 -1.58
N ILE A 272 -16.26 -0.25 -0.81
CA ILE A 272 -14.86 0.06 -1.09
C ILE A 272 -14.01 -0.36 0.10
N HIS A 273 -12.88 -0.99 -0.16
CA HIS A 273 -11.84 -1.24 0.84
C HIS A 273 -10.85 -0.09 0.83
N ALA A 274 -10.47 0.41 1.99
CA ALA A 274 -9.45 1.43 2.15
C ALA A 274 -8.40 0.99 3.19
N ASP A 275 -7.14 1.25 2.88
CA ASP A 275 -6.00 1.02 3.75
C ASP A 275 -4.89 2.02 3.41
N GLU A 276 -4.02 2.33 4.37
CA GLU A 276 -2.90 3.24 4.13
C GLU A 276 -1.59 2.66 4.61
N THR A 277 -0.59 2.66 3.72
CA THR A 277 0.73 2.12 4.01
C THR A 277 1.76 3.25 4.04
N PRO A 278 2.54 3.40 5.14
CA PRO A 278 3.58 4.41 5.20
C PRO A 278 4.73 4.05 4.25
N VAL A 279 5.21 5.05 3.52
CA VAL A 279 6.40 4.97 2.67
C VAL A 279 7.41 6.04 3.10
N THR A 280 8.70 5.73 2.98
CA THR A 280 9.75 6.71 3.25
C THR A 280 10.02 7.48 1.97
N ILE A 281 9.84 8.80 2.02
CA ILE A 281 10.10 9.71 0.91
C ILE A 281 11.27 10.61 1.25
N MET A 282 12.06 10.98 0.24
CA MET A 282 13.01 12.08 0.37
C MET A 282 12.49 13.27 -0.42
N ARG A 283 12.45 14.44 0.21
CA ARG A 283 12.18 15.68 -0.51
C ARG A 283 13.51 16.23 -1.05
N MET A 284 13.50 16.60 -2.32
CA MET A 284 14.61 17.29 -3.00
C MET A 284 14.55 18.81 -2.74
N ASP A 285 14.09 19.25 -1.57
CA ASP A 285 14.15 20.67 -1.22
C ASP A 285 15.57 21.01 -0.70
N ASP A 286 16.07 22.19 -1.05
CA ASP A 286 17.44 22.61 -0.71
C ASP A 286 17.67 22.81 0.80
N LYS A 287 16.60 22.78 1.61
CA LYS A 287 16.66 23.18 3.04
C LYS A 287 16.49 22.01 4.01
N ASP A 288 15.94 20.88 3.58
CA ASP A 288 15.52 19.77 4.44
C ASP A 288 15.58 18.42 3.69
N LYS A 289 16.79 17.95 3.41
CA LYS A 289 17.10 16.62 2.82
C LYS A 289 16.79 15.44 3.75
N LYS A 290 15.94 15.61 4.76
CA LYS A 290 15.62 14.56 5.73
C LYS A 290 14.55 13.63 5.13
N PRO A 291 14.70 12.31 5.29
CA PRO A 291 13.63 11.38 4.97
C PRO A 291 12.37 11.72 5.77
N LYS A 292 11.25 11.87 5.07
CA LYS A 292 9.91 12.09 5.62
C LYS A 292 9.04 10.87 5.38
N LYS A 293 7.93 10.76 6.12
CA LYS A 293 6.93 9.72 5.89
C LYS A 293 5.88 10.26 4.94
N GLY A 294 5.75 9.64 3.77
CA GLY A 294 4.54 9.72 2.94
C GLY A 294 3.65 8.51 3.20
N TYR A 295 2.48 8.49 2.58
CA TYR A 295 1.51 7.41 2.70
C TYR A 295 0.94 7.09 1.33
N VAL A 296 0.85 5.80 1.02
CA VAL A 296 0.12 5.31 -0.14
C VAL A 296 -1.24 4.83 0.37
N TRP A 297 -2.28 5.54 -0.01
CA TRP A 297 -3.67 5.20 0.28
C TRP A 297 -4.16 4.25 -0.80
N ALA A 298 -4.53 3.04 -0.42
CA ALA A 298 -5.04 2.03 -1.31
C ALA A 298 -6.57 2.00 -1.24
N TYR A 299 -7.23 2.15 -2.38
CA TYR A 299 -8.68 1.98 -2.52
C TYR A 299 -8.97 0.82 -3.47
N ALA A 300 -9.70 -0.18 -3.00
CA ALA A 300 -9.93 -1.41 -3.75
C ALA A 300 -11.41 -1.81 -3.83
N THR A 301 -11.79 -2.38 -4.97
CA THR A 301 -13.08 -3.06 -5.13
C THR A 301 -13.10 -4.37 -4.37
N THR A 302 -14.30 -4.86 -4.05
CA THR A 302 -14.45 -6.20 -3.45
C THR A 302 -14.13 -7.32 -4.47
N GLN A 303 -13.77 -8.50 -3.96
CA GLN A 303 -13.57 -9.72 -4.77
C GLN A 303 -14.81 -10.15 -5.58
N TYR A 304 -16.00 -9.64 -5.24
CA TYR A 304 -17.26 -9.95 -5.92
C TYR A 304 -17.59 -8.96 -7.05
N ASN A 305 -16.74 -7.96 -7.26
CA ASN A 305 -16.90 -7.01 -8.34
C ASN A 305 -16.45 -7.64 -9.67
N PRO A 306 -17.17 -7.43 -10.80
CA PRO A 306 -16.67 -7.84 -12.11
C PRO A 306 -15.33 -7.19 -12.46
N ILE A 307 -15.09 -5.96 -11.99
CA ILE A 307 -13.84 -5.23 -12.20
C ILE A 307 -13.03 -5.30 -10.91
N GLN A 308 -11.90 -6.03 -10.96
CA GLN A 308 -10.92 -6.07 -9.87
C GLN A 308 -9.98 -4.87 -10.01
N ALA A 309 -10.27 -3.79 -9.28
CA ALA A 309 -9.53 -2.55 -9.35
C ALA A 309 -8.91 -2.18 -8.00
N VAL A 310 -7.69 -1.64 -8.06
CA VAL A 310 -6.99 -1.01 -6.94
C VAL A 310 -6.40 0.30 -7.43
N ILE A 311 -6.61 1.37 -6.66
CA ILE A 311 -5.94 2.65 -6.86
C ILE A 311 -5.03 2.93 -5.68
N TYR A 312 -3.83 3.38 -6.00
CA TYR A 312 -2.84 3.86 -5.06
C TYR A 312 -2.77 5.38 -5.18
N ASP A 313 -3.28 6.08 -4.17
CA ASP A 313 -3.24 7.53 -4.05
C ASP A 313 -2.10 7.92 -3.09
N PHE A 314 -1.02 8.47 -3.65
CA PHE A 314 0.12 8.90 -2.85
C PHE A 314 -0.14 10.26 -2.22
N GLN A 315 0.06 10.35 -0.91
CA GLN A 315 -0.12 11.57 -0.13
C GLN A 315 1.06 11.81 0.80
N ASP A 316 1.35 13.08 1.08
CA ASP A 316 2.50 13.46 1.89
C ASP A 316 2.26 13.39 3.40
N SER A 317 1.04 13.03 3.81
CA SER A 317 0.63 12.86 5.20
C SER A 317 -0.40 11.74 5.35
N ARG A 318 -0.65 11.31 6.61
CA ARG A 318 -1.72 10.37 6.96
C ARG A 318 -3.02 11.08 7.33
N SER A 319 -3.17 12.35 6.94
CA SER A 319 -4.34 13.15 7.30
C SER A 319 -5.62 12.54 6.72
N GLY A 320 -6.71 12.55 7.51
CA GLY A 320 -8.03 12.10 7.06
C GLY A 320 -8.58 12.93 5.89
N GLU A 321 -8.08 14.16 5.71
CA GLU A 321 -8.46 15.05 4.60
C GLU A 321 -8.26 14.41 3.23
N HIS A 322 -7.26 13.54 3.10
CA HIS A 322 -6.95 12.83 1.85
C HIS A 322 -8.03 11.82 1.51
N ALA A 323 -8.47 11.05 2.50
CA ALA A 323 -9.61 10.14 2.34
C ALA A 323 -10.90 10.90 2.07
N GLU A 324 -11.08 12.08 2.68
CA GLU A 324 -12.20 12.98 2.39
C GLU A 324 -12.19 13.51 0.96
N ALA A 325 -11.03 13.96 0.46
CA ALA A 325 -10.87 14.45 -0.90
C ALA A 325 -11.02 13.33 -1.93
N PHE A 326 -10.52 12.12 -1.63
CA PHE A 326 -10.61 10.99 -2.54
C PHE A 326 -12.06 10.52 -2.71
N LEU A 327 -12.76 10.27 -1.59
CA LEU A 327 -14.12 9.73 -1.55
C LEU A 327 -15.18 10.80 -1.82
N LYS A 328 -14.92 12.06 -1.46
CA LYS A 328 -15.75 13.24 -1.75
C LYS A 328 -17.26 13.04 -1.50
N ASP A 329 -18.04 12.80 -2.54
CA ASP A 329 -19.51 12.66 -2.52
C ASP A 329 -19.97 11.19 -2.51
N TRP A 330 -19.04 10.24 -2.46
CA TRP A 330 -19.32 8.81 -2.45
C TRP A 330 -20.07 8.38 -1.18
N GLN A 331 -21.00 7.44 -1.38
CA GLN A 331 -21.89 6.88 -0.36
C GLN A 331 -21.89 5.36 -0.49
N GLY A 332 -21.86 4.66 0.63
CA GLY A 332 -21.74 3.20 0.64
C GLY A 332 -21.06 2.67 1.89
N HIS A 333 -20.53 1.46 1.80
CA HIS A 333 -19.88 0.77 2.91
C HIS A 333 -18.36 0.82 2.77
N LEU A 334 -17.69 1.53 3.67
CA LEU A 334 -16.24 1.64 3.66
C LEU A 334 -15.64 0.59 4.59
N VAL A 335 -14.87 -0.33 4.02
CA VAL A 335 -14.13 -1.34 4.78
C VAL A 335 -12.74 -0.81 5.13
N CYS A 336 -12.49 -0.51 6.40
CA CYS A 336 -11.21 0.05 6.89
C CYS A 336 -10.79 -0.55 8.24
N ASP A 337 -9.59 -0.21 8.71
CA ASP A 337 -8.97 -0.73 9.94
C ASP A 337 -9.37 -0.01 11.23
N ASP A 338 -10.45 0.80 11.20
CA ASP A 338 -10.90 1.68 12.28
C ASP A 338 -9.99 2.90 12.55
N TYR A 339 -9.08 3.24 11.61
CA TYR A 339 -8.24 4.42 11.75
C TYR A 339 -9.06 5.71 11.87
N SER A 340 -8.67 6.57 12.82
CA SER A 340 -9.34 7.84 13.11
C SER A 340 -9.47 8.78 11.91
N GLY A 341 -8.58 8.66 10.92
CA GLY A 341 -8.61 9.46 9.69
C GLY A 341 -9.88 9.26 8.86
N TYR A 342 -10.54 8.11 8.96
CA TYR A 342 -11.79 7.84 8.24
C TYR A 342 -13.03 8.36 8.96
N LYS A 343 -12.95 8.67 10.27
CA LYS A 343 -14.13 8.94 11.11
C LYS A 343 -14.95 10.15 10.67
N ALA A 344 -14.31 11.15 10.05
CA ALA A 344 -15.03 12.30 9.51
C ALA A 344 -16.06 11.90 8.44
N ARG A 345 -15.76 10.86 7.64
CA ARG A 345 -16.66 10.35 6.59
C ARG A 345 -17.94 9.73 7.12
N PHE A 346 -17.91 9.18 8.32
CA PHE A 346 -19.05 8.46 8.89
C PHE A 346 -20.06 9.40 9.58
N ARG A 347 -19.68 10.66 9.87
CA ARG A 347 -20.51 11.61 10.63
C ARG A 347 -21.84 11.92 9.97
N SER A 348 -21.89 11.97 8.64
CA SER A 348 -23.12 12.26 7.89
C SER A 348 -24.08 11.07 7.81
N GLY A 349 -23.62 9.85 8.15
CA GLY A 349 -24.37 8.61 7.96
C GLY A 349 -24.48 8.14 6.51
N GLN A 350 -23.97 8.90 5.54
CA GLN A 350 -23.98 8.53 4.12
C GLN A 350 -22.93 7.46 3.79
N VAL A 351 -21.83 7.43 4.56
CA VAL A 351 -20.83 6.36 4.52
C VAL A 351 -20.97 5.52 5.77
N ILE A 352 -21.18 4.22 5.59
CA ILE A 352 -21.32 3.24 6.65
C ILE A 352 -19.95 2.61 6.90
N GLU A 353 -19.50 2.67 8.15
CA GLU A 353 -18.25 2.04 8.58
C GLU A 353 -18.41 0.51 8.65
N VAL A 354 -17.46 -0.21 8.05
CA VAL A 354 -17.35 -1.66 8.13
C VAL A 354 -15.93 -2.04 8.57
N GLY A 355 -15.82 -2.76 9.68
CA GLY A 355 -14.52 -3.18 10.22
C GLY A 355 -13.82 -4.22 9.32
N CYS A 356 -12.53 -3.98 9.03
CA CYS A 356 -11.72 -4.92 8.27
C CYS A 356 -11.33 -6.15 9.11
N MET A 357 -11.85 -7.32 8.74
CA MET A 357 -11.60 -8.57 9.48
C MET A 357 -10.14 -9.03 9.42
N ALA A 358 -9.40 -8.68 8.36
CA ALA A 358 -7.97 -8.99 8.26
C ALA A 358 -7.16 -8.22 9.31
N HIS A 359 -7.49 -6.95 9.55
CA HIS A 359 -6.87 -6.11 10.58
C HIS A 359 -7.22 -6.59 11.99
N ALA A 360 -8.49 -6.92 12.25
CA ALA A 360 -8.90 -7.54 13.51
C ALA A 360 -8.13 -8.84 13.79
N ARG A 361 -8.04 -9.75 12.80
CA ARG A 361 -7.27 -11.00 12.91
C ARG A 361 -5.78 -10.74 13.19
N ARG A 362 -5.17 -9.74 12.56
CA ARG A 362 -3.75 -9.41 12.73
C ARG A 362 -3.42 -9.13 14.21
N LYS A 363 -4.30 -8.43 14.92
CA LYS A 363 -4.13 -8.15 16.36
C LYS A 363 -4.15 -9.41 17.23
N PHE A 364 -5.05 -10.35 16.96
CA PHE A 364 -5.04 -11.64 17.66
C PHE A 364 -3.78 -12.47 17.33
N HIS A 365 -3.33 -12.43 16.08
CA HIS A 365 -2.09 -13.11 15.67
C HIS A 365 -0.85 -12.54 16.39
N GLU A 366 -0.72 -11.22 16.48
CA GLU A 366 0.35 -10.54 17.24
C GLU A 366 0.39 -11.00 18.72
N LEU A 367 -0.78 -11.15 19.36
CA LEU A 367 -0.89 -11.65 20.73
C LEU A 367 -0.55 -13.15 20.86
N HIS A 368 -0.92 -13.96 19.87
CA HIS A 368 -0.64 -15.39 19.86
C HIS A 368 0.86 -15.69 19.66
N VAL A 369 1.51 -15.04 18.69
CA VAL A 369 2.95 -15.23 18.40
C VAL A 369 3.82 -14.79 19.59
N THR A 370 3.37 -13.78 20.35
CA THR A 370 4.06 -13.36 21.57
C THR A 370 3.78 -14.28 22.78
N LYS A 371 2.99 -15.35 22.62
CA LYS A 371 2.59 -16.34 23.65
C LYS A 371 1.90 -15.72 24.88
N LYS A 372 1.27 -14.55 24.72
CA LYS A 372 0.72 -13.77 25.84
C LYS A 372 -0.77 -14.01 26.09
N SER A 373 -1.49 -14.73 25.22
CA SER A 373 -2.93 -14.96 25.40
C SER A 373 -3.41 -16.27 24.78
N GLN A 374 -4.00 -17.13 25.61
CA GLN A 374 -4.73 -18.32 25.15
C GLN A 374 -6.05 -17.95 24.45
N VAL A 375 -6.67 -16.82 24.84
CA VAL A 375 -7.89 -16.30 24.20
C VAL A 375 -7.61 -15.89 22.76
N ALA A 376 -6.41 -15.36 22.48
CA ALA A 376 -6.02 -15.01 21.12
C ALA A 376 -5.96 -16.23 20.19
N GLU A 377 -5.50 -17.38 20.69
CA GLU A 377 -5.52 -18.64 19.94
C GLU A 377 -6.95 -19.09 19.62
N GLN A 378 -7.84 -19.06 20.63
CA GLN A 378 -9.25 -19.40 20.43
C GLN A 378 -9.92 -18.50 19.38
N ALA A 379 -9.66 -17.18 19.45
CA ALA A 379 -10.16 -16.23 18.46
C ALA A 379 -9.66 -16.55 17.05
N LEU A 380 -8.37 -16.89 16.88
CA LEU A 380 -7.82 -17.28 15.59
C LEU A 380 -8.46 -18.56 15.04
N VAL A 381 -8.72 -19.56 15.89
CA VAL A 381 -9.42 -20.80 15.51
C VAL A 381 -10.84 -20.50 15.01
N LEU A 382 -11.58 -19.63 15.72
CA LEU A 382 -12.93 -19.22 15.29
C LEU A 382 -12.89 -18.46 13.96
N ILE A 383 -11.97 -17.50 13.80
CA ILE A 383 -11.79 -16.76 12.54
C ILE A 383 -11.44 -17.71 11.40
N GLN A 384 -10.62 -18.73 11.65
CA GLN A 384 -10.25 -19.73 10.66
C GLN A 384 -11.47 -20.53 10.16
N LYS A 385 -12.41 -20.88 11.06
CA LYS A 385 -13.68 -21.53 10.68
C LYS A 385 -14.50 -20.64 9.75
N LEU A 386 -14.60 -19.33 10.06
CA LEU A 386 -15.29 -18.38 9.18
C LEU A 386 -14.61 -18.26 7.81
N TYR A 387 -13.29 -18.26 7.76
CA TYR A 387 -12.55 -18.23 6.49
C TYR A 387 -12.72 -19.50 5.67
N ALA A 388 -12.91 -20.66 6.31
CA ALA A 388 -13.23 -21.91 5.60
C ALA A 388 -14.60 -21.81 4.90
N ILE A 389 -15.61 -21.25 5.56
CA ILE A 389 -16.93 -20.97 4.97
C ILE A 389 -16.81 -20.03 3.76
N GLU A 390 -16.04 -18.94 3.88
CA GLU A 390 -15.80 -18.03 2.74
C GLU A 390 -15.03 -18.71 1.60
N ALA A 391 -14.09 -19.62 1.90
CA ALA A 391 -13.35 -20.37 0.90
C ALA A 391 -14.24 -21.36 0.14
N GLU A 392 -15.23 -21.98 0.80
CA GLU A 392 -16.24 -22.80 0.15
C GLU A 392 -17.16 -21.95 -0.73
N LEU A 393 -17.59 -20.78 -0.26
CA LEU A 393 -18.38 -19.84 -1.04
C LEU A 393 -17.64 -19.38 -2.31
N ARG A 394 -16.32 -19.16 -2.25
CA ARG A 394 -15.52 -18.80 -3.44
C ARG A 394 -15.53 -19.86 -4.54
N LYS A 395 -15.73 -21.14 -4.19
CA LYS A 395 -15.85 -22.22 -5.18
C LYS A 395 -17.20 -22.21 -5.90
N LYS A 396 -18.20 -21.55 -5.33
CA LYS A 396 -19.55 -21.38 -5.89
C LYS A 396 -19.58 -20.06 -6.66
N THR A 397 -19.24 -20.10 -7.95
CA THR A 397 -19.02 -18.91 -8.79
C THR A 397 -20.30 -18.10 -9.08
N ASP A 398 -21.48 -18.69 -8.90
CA ASP A 398 -22.74 -18.15 -9.44
C ASP A 398 -23.70 -17.65 -8.33
N GLY A 399 -23.23 -17.59 -7.07
CA GLY A 399 -24.08 -17.21 -5.94
C GLY A 399 -24.36 -15.71 -5.90
N THR A 400 -25.64 -15.31 -5.82
CA THR A 400 -26.04 -13.92 -5.57
C THR A 400 -25.58 -13.43 -4.18
N ALA A 401 -25.57 -12.12 -3.96
CA ALA A 401 -25.26 -11.57 -2.63
C ALA A 401 -26.17 -12.14 -1.52
N GLN A 402 -27.44 -12.38 -1.86
CA GLN A 402 -28.43 -12.99 -0.96
C GLN A 402 -28.08 -14.46 -0.65
N HIS A 403 -27.72 -15.25 -1.66
CA HIS A 403 -27.28 -16.63 -1.45
C HIS A 403 -26.06 -16.71 -0.52
N ARG A 404 -25.08 -15.81 -0.70
CA ARG A 404 -23.90 -15.75 0.18
C ARG A 404 -24.28 -15.40 1.62
N ARG A 405 -25.24 -14.49 1.82
CA ARG A 405 -25.76 -14.14 3.15
C ARG A 405 -26.44 -15.34 3.81
N GLU A 406 -27.32 -16.03 3.10
CA GLU A 406 -28.04 -17.20 3.61
C GLU A 406 -27.08 -18.35 3.96
N TYR A 407 -26.09 -18.60 3.10
CA TYR A 407 -25.07 -19.61 3.37
C TYR A 407 -24.30 -19.30 4.66
N ARG A 408 -23.88 -18.03 4.86
CA ARG A 408 -23.23 -17.60 6.10
C ARG A 408 -24.14 -17.88 7.29
N GLN A 409 -25.40 -17.46 7.25
CA GLN A 409 -26.36 -17.66 8.36
C GLN A 409 -26.61 -19.13 8.71
N GLN A 410 -26.46 -20.05 7.75
CA GLN A 410 -26.65 -21.49 7.97
C GLN A 410 -25.39 -22.19 8.50
N HIS A 411 -24.19 -21.69 8.19
CA HIS A 411 -22.93 -22.39 8.42
C HIS A 411 -22.01 -21.71 9.45
N SER A 412 -22.24 -20.43 9.78
CA SER A 412 -21.55 -19.70 10.86
C SER A 412 -22.27 -19.86 12.18
#